data_AF-A0A496AXG5-F1
#
_entry.id   AF-A0A496AXG5-F1
#
_cell.length_a   1.000
_cell.length_b   1.000
_cell.length_c   1.000
_cell.angle_alpha   90.00
_cell.angle_beta   90.00
_cell.angle_gamma   90.00
#
_symmetry.space_group_name_H-M   'P 1'
#
loop_
_entity.id
_entity.type
_entity.pdbx_description
1 polymer ?
#
loop_
_entity_poly.entity_id
_entity_poly.type
_entity_poly.pdbx_seq_one_letter_code
_entity_poly.pdbx_strand_id
1 'polypeptide(L)'
;MRKKLYWGLGILIIMIGLISAFVFLPRELSLIDYYAQVPFEKNKLREQFIQDQPYSEAALAARIFLARYDTSDSEELEALKVALKYHPNSPALLVKLAYKTCMDFPDESVAYATKALRLLPNSSENSLLYQTSGGGIYTPLEDAHDSLGIAYQYLGDYESALFHLKEAQRLFKPTNDAFGDKLRSRSYVSNIAGIESGNPRHKPRERQSNNK
;
A
#
# COMPACT_ATOMS: atom_id res chain seq x y z
N MET A 1 -18.55 3.73 63.61
CA MET A 1 -17.46 4.29 62.77
C MET A 1 -16.94 3.36 61.67
N ARG A 2 -16.85 2.02 61.86
CA ARG A 2 -16.25 1.12 60.86
C ARG A 2 -16.98 1.03 59.49
N LYS A 3 -18.31 1.24 59.44
CA LYS A 3 -19.09 1.16 58.18
C LYS A 3 -18.73 2.23 57.14
N LYS A 4 -18.28 3.42 57.56
CA LYS A 4 -17.84 4.48 56.61
C LYS A 4 -16.47 4.17 55.98
N LEU A 5 -15.63 3.40 56.68
CA LEU A 5 -14.29 3.05 56.20
C LEU A 5 -14.34 1.99 55.08
N TYR A 6 -15.23 1.00 55.20
CA TYR A 6 -15.41 -0.03 54.15
C TYR A 6 -15.99 0.55 52.85
N TRP A 7 -16.83 1.59 52.96
CA TRP A 7 -17.40 2.25 51.79
C TRP A 7 -16.33 3.01 50.98
N GLY A 8 -15.40 3.70 51.67
CA GLY A 8 -14.28 4.38 51.02
C GLY A 8 -13.30 3.40 50.36
N LEU A 9 -13.01 2.27 51.01
CA LEU A 9 -12.09 1.26 50.46
C LEU A 9 -12.65 0.57 49.21
N GLY A 10 -13.96 0.31 49.19
CA GLY A 10 -14.64 -0.29 48.04
C GLY A 10 -14.57 0.60 46.78
N ILE A 11 -14.77 1.91 46.94
CA ILE A 11 -14.66 2.86 45.82
C ILE A 11 -13.23 2.92 45.28
N LEU A 12 -12.22 2.90 46.16
CA LEU A 12 -10.82 2.94 45.75
C LEU A 12 -10.43 1.70 44.91
N ILE A 13 -10.89 0.51 45.30
CA ILE A 13 -10.62 -0.73 44.58
C ILE A 13 -11.28 -0.71 43.18
N ILE A 14 -12.51 -0.20 43.08
CA ILE A 14 -13.22 -0.05 41.79
C ILE A 14 -12.48 0.94 40.89
N MET A 15 -12.01 2.07 41.43
CA MET A 15 -11.25 3.07 40.66
C MET A 15 -9.90 2.52 40.17
N ILE A 16 -9.18 1.75 40.99
CA ILE A 16 -7.93 1.09 40.58
C ILE A 16 -8.20 0.07 39.49
N GLY A 17 -9.30 -0.69 39.57
CA GLY A 17 -9.73 -1.62 38.51
C GLY A 17 -10.10 -0.93 37.21
N LEU A 18 -10.74 0.24 37.27
CA LEU A 18 -11.08 1.03 36.08
C LEU A 18 -9.84 1.66 35.43
N ILE A 19 -8.89 2.15 36.25
CA ILE A 19 -7.63 2.72 35.76
C ILE A 19 -6.75 1.61 35.16
N SER A 20 -6.68 0.42 35.77
CA SER A 20 -5.93 -0.69 35.20
C SER A 20 -6.56 -1.19 33.91
N ALA A 21 -7.89 -1.25 33.80
CA ALA A 21 -8.57 -1.53 32.54
C ALA A 21 -8.29 -0.48 31.46
N PHE A 22 -8.15 0.80 31.82
CA PHE A 22 -7.81 1.87 30.87
C PHE A 22 -6.33 1.89 30.46
N VAL A 23 -5.43 1.43 31.34
CA VAL A 23 -3.98 1.34 31.08
C VAL A 23 -3.61 0.04 30.36
N PHE A 24 -4.38 -1.03 30.54
CA PHE A 24 -4.23 -2.31 29.84
C PHE A 24 -5.18 -2.49 28.66
N LEU A 25 -6.03 -1.51 28.35
CA LEU A 25 -6.61 -1.45 27.01
C LEU A 25 -5.41 -1.30 26.06
N PRO A 26 -5.16 -2.26 25.16
CA PRO A 26 -4.04 -2.15 24.24
C PRO A 26 -4.23 -0.86 23.44
N ARG A 27 -3.42 0.15 23.74
CA ARG A 27 -3.16 1.24 22.82
C ARG A 27 -2.67 0.56 21.55
N GLU A 28 -3.54 0.56 20.55
CA GLU A 28 -3.30 0.01 19.22
C GLU A 28 -3.36 -1.53 19.12
N LEU A 29 -4.53 -2.10 19.42
CA LEU A 29 -5.06 -2.98 18.37
C LEU A 29 -5.37 -2.04 17.20
N SER A 30 -4.53 -2.09 16.17
CA SER A 30 -4.77 -1.31 14.96
C SER A 30 -6.21 -1.63 14.52
N LEU A 31 -7.02 -0.63 14.19
CA LEU A 31 -8.39 -0.90 13.72
C LEU A 31 -8.39 -1.93 12.57
N ILE A 32 -7.28 -2.01 11.83
CA ILE A 32 -6.98 -2.99 10.80
C ILE A 32 -7.10 -4.43 11.32
N ASP A 33 -6.53 -4.74 12.49
CA ASP A 33 -6.60 -6.08 13.10
C ASP A 33 -8.02 -6.44 13.59
N TYR A 34 -8.78 -5.44 14.05
CA TYR A 34 -10.19 -5.62 14.42
C TYR A 34 -11.06 -5.91 13.19
N TYR A 35 -10.87 -5.19 12.09
CA TYR A 35 -11.63 -5.40 10.85
C TYR A 35 -11.24 -6.67 10.09
N ALA A 36 -10.02 -7.19 10.29
CA ALA A 36 -9.58 -8.45 9.71
C ALA A 36 -10.26 -9.70 10.31
N GLN A 37 -10.87 -9.60 11.49
CA GLN A 37 -11.43 -10.73 12.24
C GLN A 37 -12.95 -10.90 12.09
N VAL A 38 -13.66 -10.00 11.40
CA VAL A 38 -15.13 -10.02 11.31
C VAL A 38 -15.60 -10.89 10.12
N PRO A 39 -16.45 -11.92 10.32
CA PRO A 39 -16.91 -12.81 9.25
C PRO A 39 -17.79 -12.12 8.19
N PHE A 40 -17.66 -12.61 6.95
CA PHE A 40 -18.13 -12.06 5.66
C PHE A 40 -19.64 -11.74 5.50
N GLU A 41 -20.55 -12.29 6.33
CA GLU A 41 -22.00 -12.26 6.04
C GLU A 41 -22.78 -10.98 6.41
N LYS A 42 -22.17 -9.96 7.02
CA LYS A 42 -22.89 -8.74 7.46
C LYS A 42 -22.67 -7.51 6.55
N ASN A 43 -22.86 -7.66 5.23
CA ASN A 43 -22.66 -6.57 4.27
C ASN A 43 -23.66 -5.40 4.39
N LYS A 44 -24.90 -5.62 4.87
CA LYS A 44 -25.92 -4.55 4.90
C LYS A 44 -25.77 -3.52 6.03
N LEU A 45 -25.33 -3.97 7.22
CA LEU A 45 -25.07 -3.08 8.36
C LEU A 45 -23.74 -2.31 8.20
N ARG A 46 -22.84 -2.84 7.38
CA ARG A 46 -21.51 -2.26 7.09
C ARG A 46 -21.60 -1.05 6.16
N GLU A 47 -22.44 -1.12 5.13
CA GLU A 47 -22.67 0.02 4.22
C GLU A 47 -23.34 1.20 4.94
N GLN A 48 -24.32 0.94 5.81
CA GLN A 48 -24.97 1.98 6.63
C GLN A 48 -23.99 2.64 7.62
N PHE A 49 -23.15 1.84 8.30
CA PHE A 49 -22.18 2.38 9.26
C PHE A 49 -21.05 3.19 8.57
N ILE A 50 -20.69 2.83 7.34
CA ILE A 50 -19.73 3.58 6.49
C ILE A 50 -20.34 4.88 5.95
N GLN A 51 -21.65 4.94 5.74
CA GLN A 51 -22.35 6.16 5.29
C GLN A 51 -22.52 7.20 6.40
N ASP A 52 -22.67 6.76 7.65
CA ASP A 52 -22.99 7.63 8.80
C ASP A 52 -21.77 8.20 9.55
N GLN A 53 -20.54 7.80 9.19
CA GLN A 53 -19.30 8.28 9.85
C GLN A 53 -18.43 9.06 8.87
N PRO A 54 -18.15 10.35 9.10
CA PRO A 54 -17.24 11.10 8.25
C PRO A 54 -15.81 10.59 8.49
N TYR A 55 -15.27 9.88 7.49
CA TYR A 55 -13.84 9.76 7.19
C TYR A 55 -12.92 9.44 8.37
N SER A 56 -13.03 8.23 8.93
CA SER A 56 -11.95 7.62 9.70
C SER A 56 -10.99 6.87 8.77
N GLU A 57 -9.71 6.78 9.14
CA GLU A 57 -8.71 5.93 8.46
C GLU A 57 -9.21 4.50 8.23
N ALA A 58 -10.12 4.01 9.10
CA ALA A 58 -10.80 2.74 8.97
C ALA A 58 -11.80 2.66 7.81
N ALA A 59 -12.51 3.74 7.46
CA ALA A 59 -13.39 3.77 6.29
C ALA A 59 -12.59 3.77 4.97
N LEU A 60 -11.42 4.42 4.98
CA LEU A 60 -10.48 4.42 3.87
C LEU A 60 -9.78 3.06 3.70
N ALA A 61 -9.29 2.50 4.81
CA ALA A 61 -8.75 1.15 4.86
C ALA A 61 -9.81 0.12 4.47
N ALA A 62 -11.06 0.27 4.89
CA ALA A 62 -12.17 -0.60 4.49
C ALA A 62 -12.47 -0.50 2.99
N ARG A 63 -12.35 0.68 2.36
CA ARG A 63 -12.49 0.83 0.90
C ARG A 63 -11.33 0.22 0.14
N ILE A 64 -10.09 0.43 0.60
CA ILE A 64 -8.89 -0.19 0.03
C ILE A 64 -8.92 -1.72 0.21
N PHE A 65 -9.46 -2.21 1.33
CA PHE A 65 -9.63 -3.62 1.65
C PHE A 65 -10.78 -4.26 0.86
N LEU A 66 -11.87 -3.55 0.63
CA LEU A 66 -12.96 -4.00 -0.25
C LEU A 66 -12.54 -4.06 -1.72
N ALA A 67 -11.67 -3.14 -2.17
CA ALA A 67 -11.09 -3.18 -3.51
C ALA A 67 -10.13 -4.37 -3.74
N ARG A 68 -9.68 -5.05 -2.67
CA ARG A 68 -8.80 -6.23 -2.76
C ARG A 68 -9.52 -7.52 -3.15
N TYR A 69 -10.85 -7.58 -3.08
CA TYR A 69 -11.57 -8.86 -3.08
C TYR A 69 -12.68 -9.05 -4.12
N ASP A 70 -13.12 -8.03 -4.88
CA ASP A 70 -14.08 -8.29 -5.99
C ASP A 70 -14.30 -7.10 -6.97
N THR A 71 -13.39 -6.13 -7.02
CA THR A 71 -13.58 -4.93 -7.86
C THR A 71 -12.76 -4.99 -9.13
N SER A 72 -13.28 -4.41 -10.21
CA SER A 72 -12.52 -4.29 -11.46
C SER A 72 -11.26 -3.43 -11.24
N ASP A 73 -10.21 -3.64 -12.05
CA ASP A 73 -8.98 -2.83 -11.99
C ASP A 73 -9.26 -1.32 -12.07
N SER A 74 -10.32 -0.93 -12.78
CA SER A 74 -10.75 0.47 -12.92
C SER A 74 -11.29 1.07 -11.62
N GLU A 75 -12.04 0.29 -10.84
CA GLU A 75 -12.62 0.75 -9.56
C GLU A 75 -11.56 0.88 -8.48
N GLU A 76 -10.59 -0.04 -8.46
CA GLU A 76 -9.44 0.04 -7.54
C GLU A 76 -8.60 1.29 -7.85
N LEU A 77 -8.34 1.57 -9.14
CA LEU A 77 -7.60 2.77 -9.56
C LEU A 77 -8.30 4.06 -9.09
N GLU A 78 -9.61 4.18 -9.30
CA GLU A 78 -10.37 5.35 -8.86
C GLU A 78 -10.42 5.47 -7.34
N ALA A 79 -10.57 4.35 -6.62
CA ALA A 79 -10.50 4.34 -5.16
C ALA A 79 -9.14 4.84 -4.64
N LEU A 80 -8.04 4.43 -5.29
CA LEU A 80 -6.69 4.90 -4.94
C LEU A 80 -6.51 6.39 -5.24
N LYS A 81 -7.02 6.89 -6.37
CA LYS A 81 -6.99 8.33 -6.70
C LYS A 81 -7.78 9.15 -5.67
N VAL A 82 -8.95 8.67 -5.25
CA VAL A 82 -9.74 9.30 -4.19
C VAL A 82 -8.98 9.29 -2.86
N ALA A 83 -8.37 8.17 -2.49
CA ALA A 83 -7.56 8.07 -1.27
C ALA A 83 -6.41 9.08 -1.25
N LEU A 84 -5.72 9.24 -2.39
CA LEU A 84 -4.62 10.19 -2.52
C LEU A 84 -5.06 11.65 -2.37
N LYS A 85 -6.32 12.01 -2.68
CA LYS A 85 -6.83 13.36 -2.43
C LYS A 85 -6.83 13.73 -0.93
N TYR A 86 -7.08 12.74 -0.07
CA TYR A 86 -7.09 12.94 1.38
C TYR A 86 -5.70 12.76 2.00
N HIS A 87 -4.86 11.89 1.42
CA HIS A 87 -3.49 11.63 1.89
C HIS A 87 -2.47 11.86 0.76
N PRO A 88 -2.28 13.11 0.29
CA PRO A 88 -1.52 13.41 -0.93
C PRO A 88 -0.03 13.05 -0.84
N ASN A 89 0.47 12.84 0.36
CA ASN A 89 1.88 12.54 0.63
C ASN A 89 2.07 11.15 1.26
N SER A 90 1.12 10.22 1.14
CA SER A 90 1.34 8.81 1.53
C SER A 90 2.16 8.11 0.44
N PRO A 91 3.41 7.71 0.72
CA PRO A 91 4.21 6.97 -0.24
C PRO A 91 3.57 5.64 -0.67
N ALA A 92 2.94 4.90 0.24
CA ALA A 92 2.31 3.62 -0.08
C ALA A 92 1.19 3.77 -1.13
N LEU A 93 0.34 4.78 -0.99
CA LEU A 93 -0.70 5.07 -2.00
C LEU A 93 -0.09 5.44 -3.35
N LEU A 94 0.97 6.26 -3.34
CA LEU A 94 1.68 6.67 -4.55
C LEU A 94 2.35 5.49 -5.26
N VAL A 95 3.02 4.60 -4.53
CA VAL A 95 3.63 3.38 -5.08
C VAL A 95 2.56 2.49 -5.70
N LYS A 96 1.43 2.29 -5.02
CA LYS A 96 0.35 1.44 -5.54
C LYS A 96 -0.29 2.03 -6.80
N LEU A 97 -0.47 3.35 -6.86
CA LEU A 97 -0.92 4.05 -8.06
C LEU A 97 0.10 3.92 -9.19
N ALA A 98 1.39 4.08 -8.90
CA ALA A 98 2.43 3.92 -9.90
C ALA A 98 2.40 2.52 -10.52
N TYR A 99 2.29 1.48 -9.69
CA TYR A 99 2.18 0.11 -10.17
C TYR A 99 0.96 -0.11 -11.06
N LYS A 100 -0.23 0.36 -10.64
CA LYS A 100 -1.47 0.19 -11.41
C LYS A 100 -1.48 0.96 -12.73
N THR A 101 -0.72 2.04 -12.83
CA THR A 101 -0.69 2.91 -14.02
C THR A 101 0.49 2.62 -14.95
N CYS A 102 1.47 1.80 -14.57
CA CYS A 102 2.74 1.68 -15.30
C CYS A 102 2.60 1.17 -16.74
N MET A 103 1.56 0.38 -17.04
CA MET A 103 1.30 -0.13 -18.38
C MET A 103 0.39 0.79 -19.19
N ASP A 104 -0.67 1.31 -18.57
CA ASP A 104 -1.71 2.05 -19.28
C ASP A 104 -1.44 3.55 -19.37
N PHE A 105 -0.84 4.12 -18.33
CA PHE A 105 -0.55 5.55 -18.20
C PHE A 105 0.88 5.74 -17.66
N PRO A 106 1.91 5.37 -18.47
CA PRO A 106 3.29 5.35 -17.99
C PRO A 106 3.80 6.73 -17.53
N ASP A 107 3.33 7.83 -18.11
CA ASP A 107 3.66 9.18 -17.64
C ASP A 107 3.11 9.46 -16.23
N GLU A 108 1.87 9.04 -15.94
CA GLU A 108 1.28 9.14 -14.60
C GLU A 108 2.05 8.27 -13.61
N SER A 109 2.42 7.05 -14.03
CA SER A 109 3.20 6.13 -13.21
C SER A 109 4.54 6.72 -12.81
N VAL A 110 5.26 7.34 -13.76
CA VAL A 110 6.51 8.06 -13.48
C VAL A 110 6.28 9.17 -12.47
N ALA A 111 5.22 9.97 -12.61
CA ALA A 111 4.91 11.05 -11.68
C ALA A 111 4.65 10.53 -10.25
N TYR A 112 3.83 9.49 -10.10
CA TYR A 112 3.51 8.91 -8.80
C TYR A 112 4.74 8.26 -8.14
N ALA A 113 5.49 7.43 -8.86
CA ALA A 113 6.66 6.75 -8.32
C ALA A 113 7.79 7.74 -7.98
N THR A 114 8.02 8.76 -8.81
CA THR A 114 8.99 9.82 -8.50
C THR A 114 8.61 10.58 -7.23
N LYS A 115 7.32 10.88 -7.07
CA LYS A 115 6.82 11.52 -5.84
C LYS A 115 7.00 10.60 -4.63
N ALA A 116 6.73 9.30 -4.78
CA ALA A 116 6.95 8.31 -3.72
C ALA A 116 8.42 8.25 -3.31
N LEU A 117 9.36 8.11 -4.25
CA LEU A 117 10.80 8.07 -3.98
C LEU A 117 11.32 9.31 -3.26
N ARG A 118 10.74 10.49 -3.51
CA ARG A 118 11.09 11.72 -2.77
C ARG A 118 10.67 11.66 -1.30
N LEU A 119 9.55 11.01 -1.01
CA LEU A 119 8.95 10.97 0.32
C LEU A 119 9.45 9.79 1.17
N LEU A 120 9.80 8.66 0.54
CA LEU A 120 10.18 7.42 1.21
C LEU A 120 11.40 7.53 2.14
N PRO A 121 12.52 8.17 1.78
CA PRO A 121 13.70 8.22 2.65
C PRO A 121 13.42 8.78 4.05
N ASN A 122 12.40 9.62 4.19
CA ASN A 122 12.02 10.27 5.45
C ASN A 122 10.69 9.73 6.03
N SER A 123 10.13 8.68 5.44
CA SER A 123 8.84 8.12 5.87
C SER A 123 9.03 6.86 6.70
N SER A 124 8.22 6.70 7.75
CA SER A 124 8.08 5.44 8.49
C SER A 124 7.58 4.31 7.61
N GLU A 125 6.95 4.63 6.47
CA GLU A 125 6.46 3.64 5.51
C GLU A 125 7.60 2.92 4.76
N ASN A 126 8.82 3.48 4.74
CA ASN A 126 9.93 2.90 3.98
C ASN A 126 10.34 1.48 4.45
N SER A 127 10.18 1.20 5.74
CA SER A 127 10.45 -0.11 6.34
C SER A 127 9.24 -1.05 6.28
N LEU A 128 8.08 -0.57 5.85
CA LEU A 128 6.90 -1.41 5.72
C LEU A 128 7.06 -2.37 4.55
N LEU A 129 6.73 -3.61 4.83
CA LEU A 129 6.61 -4.65 3.84
C LEU A 129 5.13 -4.78 3.48
N TYR A 130 4.78 -4.69 2.20
CA TYR A 130 3.39 -4.89 1.76
C TYR A 130 3.31 -6.02 0.75
N GLN A 131 2.17 -6.72 0.80
CA GLN A 131 1.83 -7.75 -0.15
C GLN A 131 1.34 -7.11 -1.45
N THR A 132 2.05 -7.40 -2.53
CA THR A 132 1.66 -6.99 -3.89
C THR A 132 0.59 -7.94 -4.44
N SER A 133 -0.13 -7.53 -5.48
CA SER A 133 -1.16 -8.36 -6.13
C SER A 133 -0.62 -9.71 -6.66
N GLY A 134 0.70 -9.85 -6.79
CA GLY A 134 1.39 -11.09 -7.14
C GLY A 134 1.78 -11.99 -5.96
N GLY A 135 1.32 -11.69 -4.74
CA GLY A 135 1.51 -12.51 -3.54
C GLY A 135 2.82 -12.27 -2.78
N GLY A 136 3.83 -11.69 -3.43
CA GLY A 136 5.12 -11.39 -2.81
C GLY A 136 5.09 -10.16 -1.91
N ILE A 137 5.92 -10.18 -0.87
CA ILE A 137 6.06 -9.15 0.15
C ILE A 137 7.28 -8.30 -0.19
N TYR A 138 7.10 -7.00 -0.48
CA TYR A 138 8.21 -6.14 -0.89
C TYR A 138 8.18 -4.76 -0.23
N THR A 139 9.30 -4.03 -0.35
CA THR A 139 9.44 -2.69 0.22
C THR A 139 8.94 -1.64 -0.77
N PRO A 140 8.35 -0.53 -0.32
CA PRO A 140 7.89 0.54 -1.21
C PRO A 140 9.01 1.15 -2.06
N LEU A 141 10.24 1.18 -1.53
CA LEU A 141 11.37 1.77 -2.24
C LEU A 141 11.73 0.93 -3.46
N GLU A 142 11.79 -0.38 -3.28
CA GLU A 142 12.03 -1.33 -4.36
C GLU A 142 10.85 -1.37 -5.36
N ASP A 143 9.59 -1.36 -4.89
CA ASP A 143 8.40 -1.27 -5.76
C ASP A 143 8.35 0.03 -6.58
N ALA A 144 8.77 1.17 -6.01
CA ALA A 144 8.80 2.45 -6.70
C ALA A 144 9.84 2.44 -7.82
N HIS A 145 11.03 1.89 -7.55
CA HIS A 145 12.06 1.68 -8.57
C HIS A 145 11.61 0.68 -9.65
N ASP A 146 10.94 -0.42 -9.30
CA ASP A 146 10.40 -1.36 -10.29
C ASP A 146 9.36 -0.69 -11.20
N SER A 147 8.41 0.05 -10.60
CA SER A 147 7.37 0.79 -11.33
C SER A 147 7.97 1.79 -12.32
N LEU A 148 9.00 2.54 -11.92
CA LEU A 148 9.73 3.44 -12.82
C LEU A 148 10.45 2.67 -13.94
N GLY A 149 11.09 1.56 -13.60
CA GLY A 149 11.76 0.68 -14.56
C GLY A 149 10.83 0.18 -15.66
N ILE A 150 9.60 -0.20 -15.30
CA ILE A 150 8.57 -0.65 -16.25
C ILE A 150 8.01 0.54 -17.04
N ALA A 151 7.65 1.64 -16.36
CA ALA A 151 7.07 2.81 -17.01
C ALA A 151 8.02 3.42 -18.04
N TYR A 152 9.31 3.56 -17.72
CA TYR A 152 10.31 4.07 -18.65
C TYR A 152 10.56 3.15 -19.86
N GLN A 153 10.41 1.82 -19.72
CA GLN A 153 10.42 0.93 -20.90
C GLN A 153 9.26 1.24 -21.85
N TYR A 154 8.05 1.45 -21.32
CA TYR A 154 6.88 1.83 -22.13
C TYR A 154 7.00 3.22 -22.75
N LEU A 155 7.80 4.11 -22.16
CA LEU A 155 8.13 5.41 -22.74
C LEU A 155 9.30 5.34 -23.75
N GLY A 156 10.01 4.22 -23.82
CA GLY A 156 11.21 4.05 -24.64
C GLY A 156 12.46 4.72 -24.08
N ASP A 157 12.41 5.25 -22.86
CA ASP A 157 13.59 5.75 -22.14
C ASP A 157 14.31 4.59 -21.44
N TYR A 158 15.05 3.84 -22.25
CA TYR A 158 15.72 2.63 -21.79
C TYR A 158 16.87 2.89 -20.81
N GLU A 159 17.47 4.07 -20.85
CA GLU A 159 18.55 4.44 -19.92
C GLU A 159 17.99 4.62 -18.51
N SER A 160 16.92 5.42 -18.37
CA SER A 160 16.21 5.59 -17.10
C SER A 160 15.61 4.28 -16.62
N ALA A 161 15.05 3.47 -17.53
CA ALA A 161 14.53 2.16 -17.20
C ALA A 161 15.61 1.24 -16.58
N LEU A 162 16.79 1.16 -17.20
CA LEU A 162 17.90 0.35 -16.69
C LEU A 162 18.36 0.80 -15.32
N PHE A 163 18.50 2.11 -15.11
CA PHE A 163 18.88 2.66 -13.81
C PHE A 163 17.91 2.19 -12.72
N HIS A 164 16.60 2.37 -12.94
CA HIS A 164 15.59 2.06 -11.94
C HIS A 164 15.43 0.55 -11.72
N LEU A 165 15.50 -0.29 -12.77
CA LEU A 165 15.45 -1.75 -12.62
C LEU A 165 16.67 -2.29 -11.85
N LYS A 166 17.87 -1.74 -12.09
CA LYS A 166 19.08 -2.14 -11.35
C LYS A 166 19.00 -1.74 -9.88
N GLU A 167 18.44 -0.57 -9.59
CA GLU A 167 18.19 -0.16 -8.20
C GLU A 167 17.13 -1.03 -7.52
N ALA A 168 16.03 -1.38 -8.19
CA ALA A 168 15.04 -2.31 -7.68
C ALA A 168 15.68 -3.67 -7.35
N GLN A 169 16.48 -4.21 -8.27
CA GLN A 169 17.22 -5.47 -8.06
C GLN A 169 18.21 -5.38 -6.89
N ARG A 170 18.90 -4.24 -6.72
CA ARG A 170 19.83 -4.01 -5.60
C ARG A 170 19.12 -3.94 -4.25
N LEU A 171 17.93 -3.36 -4.23
CA LEU A 171 17.11 -3.20 -3.02
C LEU A 171 16.30 -4.45 -2.67
N PHE A 172 16.08 -5.34 -3.64
CA PHE A 172 15.33 -6.57 -3.48
C PHE A 172 15.88 -7.41 -2.34
N LYS A 173 15.02 -7.69 -1.36
CA LYS A 173 15.30 -8.58 -0.23
C LYS A 173 14.35 -9.76 -0.31
N PRO A 174 14.87 -11.00 -0.42
CA PRO A 174 14.04 -12.19 -0.35
C PRO A 174 13.21 -12.23 0.94
N THR A 175 12.03 -12.81 0.84
CA THR A 175 11.08 -13.00 1.92
C THR A 175 10.85 -14.49 2.17
N ASN A 176 9.81 -14.83 2.93
CA ASN A 176 9.41 -16.23 3.15
C ASN A 176 8.58 -16.78 1.99
N ASP A 177 8.23 -15.96 0.98
CA ASP A 177 7.58 -16.41 -0.26
C ASP A 177 8.62 -16.72 -1.34
N ALA A 178 9.19 -17.92 -1.27
CA ALA A 178 10.20 -18.37 -2.23
C ALA A 178 9.71 -18.38 -3.69
N PHE A 179 8.39 -18.55 -3.91
CA PHE A 179 7.83 -18.54 -5.26
C PHE A 179 7.75 -17.11 -5.80
N GLY A 180 7.17 -16.18 -5.03
CA GLY A 180 7.11 -14.76 -5.35
C GLY A 180 8.50 -14.17 -5.56
N ASP A 181 9.44 -14.44 -4.65
CA ASP A 181 10.82 -13.98 -4.74
C ASP A 181 11.52 -14.43 -6.03
N LYS A 182 11.31 -15.68 -6.43
CA LYS A 182 11.88 -16.21 -7.67
C LYS A 182 11.28 -15.53 -8.90
N LEU A 183 9.97 -15.28 -8.91
CA LEU A 183 9.31 -14.57 -10.00
C LEU A 183 9.81 -13.12 -10.11
N ARG A 184 9.89 -12.42 -8.99
CA ARG A 184 10.35 -11.04 -8.89
C ARG A 184 11.80 -10.90 -9.37
N SER A 185 12.70 -11.70 -8.82
CA SER A 185 14.11 -11.73 -9.22
C SER A 185 14.29 -12.03 -10.71
N ARG A 186 13.54 -13.02 -11.24
CA ARG A 186 13.55 -13.34 -12.68
C ARG A 186 13.02 -12.19 -13.54
N SER A 187 12.03 -11.44 -13.04
CA SER A 187 11.49 -10.27 -13.73
C SER A 187 12.57 -9.21 -13.95
N TYR A 188 13.35 -8.88 -12.89
CA TYR A 188 14.46 -7.93 -12.99
C TYR A 188 15.51 -8.35 -14.01
N VAL A 189 16.01 -9.58 -13.88
CA VAL A 189 17.03 -10.11 -14.79
C VAL A 189 16.52 -10.09 -16.23
N SER A 190 15.27 -10.49 -16.45
CA SER A 190 14.68 -10.52 -17.80
C SER A 190 14.48 -9.14 -18.39
N ASN A 191 14.03 -8.15 -17.60
CA ASN A 191 13.81 -6.79 -18.08
C ASN A 191 15.14 -6.12 -18.40
N ILE A 192 16.13 -6.23 -17.51
CA ILE A 192 17.48 -5.68 -17.71
C ILE A 192 18.15 -6.29 -18.94
N ALA A 193 18.19 -7.63 -19.04
CA ALA A 193 18.80 -8.31 -20.17
C ALA A 193 18.09 -8.01 -21.49
N GLY A 194 16.75 -7.87 -21.46
CA GLY A 194 15.97 -7.46 -22.64
C GLY A 194 16.41 -6.09 -23.15
N ILE A 195 16.49 -5.10 -22.26
CA ILE A 195 16.93 -3.75 -22.64
C ILE A 195 18.39 -3.77 -23.15
N GLU A 196 19.31 -4.42 -22.42
CA GLU A 196 20.74 -4.47 -22.79
C GLU A 196 20.99 -5.19 -24.12
N SER A 197 20.15 -6.17 -24.48
CA SER A 197 20.22 -6.87 -25.77
C SER A 197 19.50 -6.16 -26.92
N GLY A 198 18.92 -4.99 -26.68
CA GLY A 198 18.11 -4.27 -27.67
C GLY A 198 16.77 -4.93 -27.98
N ASN A 199 16.34 -5.88 -27.15
CA ASN A 199 15.04 -6.56 -27.24
C ASN A 199 14.26 -6.40 -25.92
N PRO A 200 13.86 -5.16 -25.58
CA PRO A 200 13.18 -4.88 -24.32
C PRO A 200 11.83 -5.60 -24.28
N ARG A 201 11.48 -6.05 -23.08
CA ARG A 201 10.28 -6.86 -22.84
C ARG A 201 9.01 -6.05 -23.10
N HIS A 202 9.04 -4.78 -22.71
CA HIS A 202 7.99 -3.81 -22.98
C HIS A 202 8.47 -2.88 -24.08
N LYS A 203 7.67 -2.82 -25.16
CA LYS A 203 7.96 -1.93 -26.29
C LYS A 203 7.37 -0.55 -26.02
N PRO A 204 7.96 0.52 -26.57
CA PRO A 204 7.41 1.86 -26.45
C PRO A 204 5.99 1.84 -27.01
N ARG A 205 5.03 2.39 -26.28
CA ARG A 205 3.74 2.68 -26.91
C ARG A 205 3.98 3.76 -27.95
N GLU A 206 3.52 3.54 -29.18
CA GLU A 206 3.32 4.66 -30.09
C GLU A 206 2.48 5.67 -29.32
N ARG A 207 3.03 6.86 -29.07
CA ARG A 207 2.25 7.96 -28.50
C ARG A 207 1.01 8.03 -29.38
N GLN A 208 -0.15 7.71 -28.82
CA GLN A 208 -1.38 8.15 -29.44
C GLN A 208 -1.21 9.65 -29.52
N SER A 209 -0.97 10.14 -30.75
CA SER A 209 -1.04 11.55 -31.06
C SER A 209 -2.44 11.94 -30.57
N ASN A 210 -2.49 12.59 -29.41
CA ASN A 210 -3.71 13.18 -28.89
C ASN A 210 -4.09 14.27 -29.88
N ASN A 211 -4.78 13.86 -30.94
CA ASN A 211 -5.50 14.74 -31.81
C ASN A 211 -6.72 15.20 -31.03
N LYS A 212 -6.63 16.47 -30.62
CA LYS A 212 -7.67 17.39 -30.14
C LYS A 212 -7.92 17.41 -28.63
#